data_AF-A0A2N3PK87-F1
#
_entry.id   AF-A0A2N3PK87-F1
#
_cell.length_a   1.000
_cell.length_b   1.000
_cell.length_c   1.000
_cell.angle_alpha   90.00
_cell.angle_beta   90.00
_cell.angle_gamma   90.00
#
_symmetry.space_group_name_H-M   'P 1'
#
loop_
_entity.id
_entity.type
_entity.pdbx_description
1 polymer ?
#
loop_
_entity_poly.entity_id
_entity_poly.type
_entity_poly.pdbx_seq_one_letter_code
_entity_poly.pdbx_strand_id
1 'polypeptide(L)'
;MEKTLRKQIKQGKITFYPVLLKVSKNCIVRHIEIFFKNNKGEFYKLPNAIKKKITDKKLSKDGLIIMEGYGMDMLWYCMKRLESVLNIEIDSMKFYEYKNLNLFVMCEICKRDYYGKD
;
A
#
# COMPACT_ATOMS: atom_id res chain seq x y z
N MET A 1 -0.50 16.32 -7.41
CA MET A 1 -0.98 14.93 -7.20
C MET A 1 -0.66 14.40 -5.81
N GLU A 2 0.61 14.37 -5.34
CA GLU A 2 0.94 13.89 -3.97
C GLU A 2 0.27 14.72 -2.85
N LYS A 3 0.22 16.05 -2.99
CA LYS A 3 -0.51 16.94 -2.05
C LYS A 3 -2.01 16.61 -1.95
N THR A 4 -2.63 16.26 -3.08
CA THR A 4 -4.06 15.89 -3.14
C THR A 4 -4.32 14.57 -2.45
N LEU A 5 -3.44 13.57 -2.67
CA LEU A 5 -3.53 12.27 -2.01
C LEU A 5 -3.38 12.41 -0.49
N ARG A 6 -2.35 13.14 -0.02
CA ARG A 6 -2.17 13.42 1.42
C ARG A 6 -3.37 14.15 2.02
N LYS A 7 -3.99 15.08 1.30
CA LYS A 7 -5.20 15.78 1.75
C LYS A 7 -6.41 14.83 1.89
N GLN A 8 -6.62 13.94 0.94
CA GLN A 8 -7.72 12.97 1.01
C GLN A 8 -7.49 11.90 2.09
N ILE A 9 -6.24 11.49 2.30
CA ILE A 9 -5.83 10.61 3.40
C ILE A 9 -6.16 11.27 4.74
N LYS A 10 -5.78 12.55 4.93
CA LYS A 10 -6.07 13.33 6.15
C LYS A 10 -7.57 13.41 6.49
N GLN A 11 -8.44 13.28 5.49
CA GLN A 11 -9.88 13.30 5.69
C GLN A 11 -10.43 11.96 6.19
N GLY A 12 -9.62 10.89 6.26
CA GLY A 12 -10.02 9.57 6.75
C GLY A 12 -10.96 8.83 5.79
N LYS A 13 -10.75 9.04 4.49
CA LYS A 13 -11.73 8.71 3.42
C LYS A 13 -11.12 7.88 2.30
N ILE A 14 -10.01 7.21 2.59
CA ILE A 14 -9.30 6.38 1.62
C ILE A 14 -9.11 4.99 2.19
N THR A 15 -9.38 4.00 1.35
CA THR A 15 -9.07 2.60 1.59
C THR A 15 -8.01 2.15 0.60
N PHE A 16 -6.95 1.50 1.08
CA PHE A 16 -5.87 0.99 0.23
C PHE A 16 -6.04 -0.50 -0.04
N TYR A 17 -5.62 -0.92 -1.23
CA TYR A 17 -5.73 -2.29 -1.72
C TYR A 17 -4.41 -2.72 -2.36
N PRO A 18 -3.48 -3.33 -1.60
CA PRO A 18 -2.31 -3.96 -2.18
C PRO A 18 -2.71 -5.25 -2.91
N VAL A 19 -2.21 -5.43 -4.13
CA VAL A 19 -2.51 -6.58 -4.98
C VAL A 19 -1.20 -7.20 -5.44
N LEU A 20 -1.06 -8.50 -5.16
CA LEU A 20 0.06 -9.29 -5.66
C LEU A 20 -0.20 -9.69 -7.11
N LEU A 21 0.61 -9.20 -8.04
CA LEU A 21 0.41 -9.43 -9.48
C LEU A 21 1.36 -10.47 -10.08
N LYS A 22 2.61 -10.53 -9.60
CA LYS A 22 3.60 -11.50 -10.09
C LYS A 22 4.48 -11.98 -8.93
N VAL A 23 4.90 -13.23 -8.99
CA VAL A 23 5.87 -13.85 -8.07
C VAL A 23 6.96 -14.49 -8.91
N SER A 24 8.23 -14.31 -8.52
CA SER A 24 9.34 -15.00 -9.18
C SER A 24 9.29 -16.51 -8.95
N LYS A 25 9.95 -17.27 -9.82
CA LYS A 25 9.99 -18.75 -9.73
C LYS A 25 10.50 -19.26 -8.38
N ASN A 26 11.41 -18.54 -7.75
CA ASN A 26 11.96 -18.89 -6.43
C ASN A 26 11.14 -18.33 -5.25
N CYS A 27 9.97 -17.73 -5.51
CA CYS A 27 9.06 -17.16 -4.50
C CYS A 27 9.62 -16.02 -3.64
N ILE A 28 10.81 -15.50 -3.98
CA ILE A 28 11.48 -14.42 -3.24
C ILE A 28 10.92 -13.06 -3.65
N VAL A 29 10.81 -12.85 -4.96
CA VAL A 29 10.53 -11.54 -5.54
C VAL A 29 9.05 -11.46 -5.86
N ARG A 30 8.41 -10.40 -5.37
CA ARG A 30 6.97 -10.16 -5.52
C ARG A 30 6.75 -8.80 -6.14
N HIS A 31 5.87 -8.76 -7.12
CA HIS A 31 5.46 -7.55 -7.81
C HIS A 31 4.07 -7.17 -7.35
N ILE A 32 3.97 -6.01 -6.73
CA ILE A 32 2.77 -5.52 -6.06
C ILE A 32 2.33 -4.22 -6.73
N GLU A 33 1.02 -4.06 -6.90
CA GLU A 33 0.39 -2.78 -7.17
C GLU A 33 -0.41 -2.34 -5.94
N ILE A 34 -0.52 -1.05 -5.70
CA ILE A 34 -1.41 -0.52 -4.66
C ILE A 34 -2.47 0.35 -5.34
N PHE A 35 -3.72 -0.04 -5.17
CA PHE A 35 -4.86 0.79 -5.50
C PHE A 35 -5.35 1.51 -4.26
N PHE A 36 -6.02 2.63 -4.46
CA PHE A 36 -6.77 3.28 -3.39
C PHE A 36 -8.13 3.72 -3.89
N LYS A 37 -9.14 3.54 -3.05
CA LYS A 37 -10.52 3.96 -3.29
C LYS A 37 -10.78 5.22 -2.50
N ASN A 38 -11.30 6.26 -3.15
CA ASN A 38 -11.74 7.46 -2.44
C ASN A 38 -13.17 7.28 -1.89
N ASN A 39 -13.66 8.28 -1.16
CA ASN A 39 -15.03 8.29 -0.62
C ASN A 39 -16.15 8.34 -1.66
N LYS A 40 -15.84 8.65 -2.93
CA LYS A 40 -16.81 8.57 -4.03
C LYS A 40 -16.86 7.18 -4.66
N GLY A 41 -16.01 6.27 -4.17
CA GLY A 41 -15.89 4.91 -4.67
C GLY A 41 -15.01 4.76 -5.91
N GLU A 42 -14.34 5.82 -6.33
CA GLU A 42 -13.44 5.84 -7.48
C GLU A 42 -12.09 5.20 -7.10
N PHE A 43 -11.58 4.33 -7.98
CA PHE A 43 -10.30 3.66 -7.79
C PHE A 43 -9.18 4.35 -8.54
N TYR A 44 -8.03 4.47 -7.87
CA TYR A 44 -6.82 5.06 -8.43
C TYR A 44 -5.61 4.20 -8.13
N LYS A 45 -4.59 4.27 -8.99
CA LYS A 45 -3.27 3.69 -8.72
C LYS A 45 -2.46 4.62 -7.85
N LEU A 46 -1.65 4.04 -6.97
CA LEU A 46 -0.69 4.82 -6.19
C LEU A 46 0.29 5.54 -7.12
N PRO A 47 0.60 6.83 -6.90
CA PRO A 47 1.60 7.53 -7.70
C PRO A 47 2.98 6.85 -7.68
N ASN A 48 3.66 6.78 -8.84
CA ASN A 48 5.01 6.19 -8.94
C ASN A 48 6.03 6.86 -8.00
N ALA A 49 5.89 8.16 -7.73
CA ALA A 49 6.74 8.88 -6.77
C ALA A 49 6.67 8.27 -5.35
N ILE A 50 5.51 7.74 -4.98
CA ILE A 50 5.28 7.10 -3.68
C ILE A 50 5.70 5.63 -3.76
N LYS A 51 5.34 4.91 -4.83
CA LYS A 51 5.78 3.52 -5.04
C LYS A 51 7.30 3.39 -4.95
N LYS A 52 8.05 4.33 -5.55
CA LYS A 52 9.53 4.39 -5.50
C LYS A 52 10.10 4.45 -4.08
N LYS A 53 9.36 5.01 -3.11
CA LYS A 53 9.77 5.08 -1.70
C LYS A 53 9.43 3.81 -0.92
N ILE A 54 8.54 2.97 -1.47
CA ILE A 54 8.06 1.74 -0.82
C ILE A 54 8.87 0.52 -1.27
N THR A 55 9.23 0.46 -2.56
CA THR A 55 9.88 -0.71 -3.17
C THR A 55 11.31 -0.96 -2.67
N ASP A 56 11.71 -2.23 -2.59
CA ASP A 56 13.09 -2.64 -2.26
C ASP A 56 14.08 -2.33 -3.38
N LYS A 57 13.60 -2.33 -4.63
CA LYS A 57 14.41 -2.18 -5.84
C LYS A 57 13.86 -1.03 -6.68
N LYS A 58 14.40 -0.83 -7.88
CA LYS A 58 13.70 0.02 -8.86
C LYS A 58 12.34 -0.58 -9.15
N LEU A 59 11.35 0.26 -9.42
CA LEU A 59 10.05 -0.20 -9.93
C LEU A 59 10.28 -1.13 -11.13
N SER A 60 9.39 -2.11 -11.29
CA SER A 60 9.43 -2.96 -12.48
C SER A 60 9.25 -2.13 -13.76
N LYS A 61 9.54 -2.73 -14.92
CA LYS A 61 9.26 -2.10 -16.23
C LYS A 61 7.79 -1.66 -16.36
N ASP A 62 6.88 -2.39 -15.71
CA ASP A 62 5.44 -2.11 -15.68
C ASP A 62 5.04 -1.09 -14.59
N GLY A 63 5.99 -0.53 -13.85
CA GLY A 63 5.73 0.43 -12.76
C GLY A 63 5.23 -0.20 -11.45
N LEU A 64 5.48 -1.50 -11.23
CA LEU A 64 5.08 -2.22 -10.02
C LEU A 64 6.11 -2.09 -8.91
N ILE A 65 5.64 -2.15 -7.67
CA ILE A 65 6.47 -2.25 -6.47
C ILE A 65 7.12 -3.64 -6.47
N ILE A 66 8.44 -3.69 -6.39
CA ILE A 66 9.19 -4.93 -6.21
C ILE A 66 9.54 -5.05 -4.73
N MET A 67 9.17 -6.18 -4.13
CA MET A 67 9.56 -6.55 -2.77
C MET A 67 10.27 -7.90 -2.76
N GLU A 68 11.27 -8.04 -1.89
CA GLU A 68 12.04 -9.28 -1.71
C GLU A 68 11.92 -9.78 -0.27
N GLY A 69 11.66 -11.08 -0.10
CA GLY A 69 11.60 -11.65 1.25
C GLY A 69 11.07 -13.07 1.32
N TYR A 70 11.19 -13.67 2.50
CA TYR A 70 10.67 -14.99 2.84
C TYR A 70 9.85 -14.91 4.12
N GLY A 71 8.86 -15.80 4.28
CA GLY A 71 8.15 -16.04 5.54
C GLY A 71 7.16 -14.95 6.01
N MET A 72 7.37 -13.67 5.70
CA MET A 72 6.42 -12.60 6.01
C MET A 72 5.34 -12.46 4.93
N ASP A 73 4.13 -12.09 5.33
CA ASP A 73 3.12 -11.62 4.39
C ASP A 73 3.61 -10.34 3.70
N MET A 74 4.06 -10.48 2.45
CA MET A 74 4.67 -9.38 1.74
C MET A 74 3.68 -8.28 1.34
N LEU A 75 2.38 -8.57 1.33
CA LEU A 75 1.37 -7.52 1.19
C LEU A 75 1.32 -6.69 2.46
N TRP A 76 1.42 -7.32 3.65
CA TRP A 76 1.52 -6.59 4.92
C TRP A 76 2.78 -5.75 5.00
N TYR A 77 3.92 -6.33 4.62
CA TYR A 77 5.18 -5.61 4.56
C TYR A 77 5.11 -4.37 3.66
N CYS A 78 4.49 -4.52 2.49
CA CYS A 78 4.23 -3.43 1.57
C CYS A 78 3.38 -2.33 2.20
N MET A 79 2.34 -2.71 2.94
CA MET A 79 1.48 -1.77 3.65
C MET A 79 2.21 -1.06 4.79
N LYS A 80 3.05 -1.74 5.57
CA LYS A 80 3.85 -1.07 6.63
C LYS A 80 4.83 -0.05 6.08
N ARG A 81 5.36 -0.27 4.87
CA ARG A 81 6.16 0.76 4.20
C ARG A 81 5.33 1.92 3.69
N LEU A 82 4.14 1.65 3.16
CA LEU A 82 3.18 2.70 2.78
C LEU A 82 2.81 3.56 4.00
N GLU A 83 2.58 2.92 5.15
CA GLU A 83 2.31 3.54 6.46
C GLU A 83 3.39 4.59 6.79
N SER A 84 4.65 4.17 6.76
CA SER A 84 5.81 5.03 7.01
C SER A 84 5.95 6.16 5.99
N VAL A 85 5.84 5.88 4.69
CA VAL A 85 6.03 6.86 3.61
C VAL A 85 4.96 7.95 3.61
N LEU A 86 3.73 7.58 3.96
CA LEU A 86 2.58 8.49 3.97
C LEU A 86 2.33 9.10 5.34
N ASN A 87 3.01 8.62 6.38
CA ASN A 87 2.77 8.97 7.78
C ASN A 87 1.28 8.79 8.12
N ILE A 88 0.80 7.57 7.92
CA ILE A 88 -0.58 7.13 8.21
C ILE A 88 -0.53 5.97 9.21
N GLU A 89 -1.69 5.52 9.68
CA GLU A 89 -1.82 4.27 10.43
C GLU A 89 -2.72 3.31 9.65
N ILE A 90 -2.30 2.07 9.50
CA ILE A 90 -3.08 1.03 8.81
C ILE A 90 -3.65 0.06 9.85
N ASP A 91 -4.96 -0.16 9.80
CA ASP A 91 -5.63 -1.12 10.68
C ASP A 91 -5.18 -2.55 10.33
N SER A 92 -4.34 -3.13 11.19
CA SER A 92 -3.82 -4.48 11.01
C SER A 92 -4.89 -5.55 11.16
N MET A 93 -5.90 -5.35 12.00
CA MET A 93 -6.96 -6.35 12.21
C MET A 93 -7.78 -6.50 10.94
N LYS A 94 -8.21 -5.37 10.38
CA LYS A 94 -8.90 -5.33 9.09
C LYS A 94 -8.06 -5.88 7.94
N PHE A 95 -6.76 -5.55 7.90
CA PHE A 95 -5.86 -6.10 6.89
C PHE A 95 -5.93 -7.64 6.82
N TYR A 96 -5.88 -8.33 7.97
CA TYR A 96 -5.88 -9.79 8.01
C TYR A 96 -7.28 -10.40 7.80
N GLU A 97 -8.35 -9.72 8.20
CA GLU A 97 -9.73 -10.13 7.88
C GLU A 97 -9.95 -10.22 6.36
N TYR A 98 -9.47 -9.23 5.61
CA TYR A 98 -9.65 -9.18 4.16
C TYR A 98 -8.63 -10.03 3.38
N LYS A 99 -7.49 -10.37 3.98
CA LYS A 99 -6.49 -11.28 3.37
C LYS A 99 -7.07 -12.65 3.02
N ASN A 100 -8.01 -13.14 3.82
CA ASN A 100 -8.62 -14.46 3.62
C ASN A 100 -9.65 -14.49 2.47
N LEU A 101 -9.96 -13.34 1.86
CA LEU A 101 -10.93 -13.23 0.76
C LEU A 101 -10.30 -13.32 -0.64
N ASN A 102 -9.06 -13.83 -0.75
CA ASN A 102 -8.38 -14.26 -1.98
C ASN A 102 -8.66 -13.39 -3.22
N LEU A 103 -7.95 -12.26 -3.31
CA LEU A 103 -7.46 -11.54 -4.52
C LEU A 103 -7.25 -10.05 -4.23
N PHE A 104 -7.88 -9.52 -3.17
CA PHE A 104 -7.76 -8.14 -2.72
C PHE A 104 -7.59 -8.12 -1.20
N VAL A 105 -6.46 -7.65 -0.69
CA VAL A 105 -6.38 -7.28 0.71
C VAL A 105 -6.92 -5.87 0.83
N MET A 106 -8.00 -5.67 1.59
CA MET A 106 -8.52 -4.34 1.87
C MET A 106 -7.87 -3.80 3.15
N CYS A 107 -7.45 -2.54 3.14
CA CYS A 107 -6.80 -1.92 4.28
C CYS A 107 -7.50 -0.59 4.56
N GLU A 108 -8.19 -0.51 5.69
CA GLU A 108 -8.77 0.74 6.15
C GLU A 108 -7.73 1.54 6.95
N ILE A 109 -7.66 2.84 6.67
CA ILE A 109 -6.81 3.75 7.41
C ILE A 109 -7.57 4.16 8.67
N CYS A 110 -7.07 3.77 9.84
CA CYS A 110 -7.51 4.37 11.10
C CYS A 110 -6.90 5.77 11.18
N LYS A 111 -7.74 6.80 11.35
CA LYS A 111 -7.25 8.13 11.70
C LYS A 111 -6.56 8.04 13.07
N ARG A 112 -5.24 8.28 13.15
CA ARG A 112 -4.64 9.07 14.24
C ARG A 112 -3.19 9.52 14.01
N ASP A 113 -3.00 10.75 14.45
CA ASP A 113 -1.85 11.57 14.83
C ASP A 113 -0.65 11.81 13.90
N TYR A 114 -0.80 12.97 13.26
CA TYR A 114 0.22 13.83 12.68
C TYR A 114 1.19 14.31 13.77
N TYR A 115 2.28 13.58 14.02
CA TYR A 115 3.44 14.23 14.65
C TYR A 115 4.12 15.08 13.58
N GLY A 116 3.69 16.34 13.52
CA GLY A 116 4.51 17.40 12.98
C GLY A 116 5.82 17.45 13.77
N LYS A 117 6.93 17.45 13.05
CA LYS A 117 8.12 18.17 13.50
C LYS A 117 8.36 19.26 12.47
N ASP A 118 8.36 20.47 13.00
CA ASP A 118 8.79 21.71 12.35
C ASP A 118 10.18 21.57 11.71
#